data_AF-A0A380N3G1-F1
#
_entry.id   AF-A0A380N3G1-F1
#
_cell.length_a   1.000
_cell.length_b   1.000
_cell.length_c   1.000
_cell.angle_alpha   90.00
_cell.angle_beta   90.00
_cell.angle_gamma   90.00
#
_symmetry.space_group_name_H-M   'P 1'
#
loop_
_entity.id
_entity.type
_entity.pdbx_description
1 polymer ?
#
loop_
_entity_poly.entity_id
_entity_poly.type
_entity_poly.pdbx_seq_one_letter_code
_entity_poly.pdbx_strand_id
1 'polypeptide(L)'
;MYESKAREILAQIIAANQANGFAGIDRSPAGIAQRHERMKMGSSPNSRFGDKDEGIGSDLEQHVINGDLTSDQAVDVLMVLYGLGG
;
A
#
# COMPACT_ATOMS: atom_id res chain seq x y z
N MET A 1 7.59 11.98 -13.44
CA MET A 1 6.64 11.51 -14.47
C MET A 1 5.97 10.21 -14.05
N TYR A 2 6.70 9.22 -13.50
CA TYR A 2 6.11 7.97 -13.00
C TYR A 2 5.45 8.07 -11.62
N GLU A 3 5.97 8.91 -10.71
CA GLU A 3 5.36 9.08 -9.38
C GLU A 3 3.95 9.67 -9.46
N SER A 4 3.71 10.70 -10.28
CA SER A 4 2.37 11.27 -10.47
C SER A 4 1.37 10.23 -11.00
N LYS A 5 1.81 9.37 -11.94
CA LYS A 5 0.99 8.28 -12.48
C LYS A 5 0.72 7.20 -11.41
N ALA A 6 1.72 6.85 -10.60
CA ALA A 6 1.55 5.92 -9.50
C ALA A 6 0.57 6.46 -8.44
N ARG A 7 0.62 7.76 -8.12
CA ARG A 7 -0.35 8.42 -7.22
C ARG A 7 -1.76 8.43 -7.80
N GLU A 8 -1.91 8.63 -9.10
CA GLU A 8 -3.21 8.59 -9.78
C GLU A 8 -3.81 7.18 -9.73
N ILE A 9 -3.02 6.14 -10.01
CA ILE A 9 -3.46 4.74 -9.93
C ILE A 9 -3.82 4.35 -8.50
N LEU A 10 -3.01 4.77 -7.52
CA LEU A 10 -3.31 4.57 -6.10
C LEU A 10 -4.68 5.15 -5.74
N ALA A 11 -4.96 6.39 -6.15
CA ALA A 11 -6.26 7.03 -5.91
C ALA A 11 -7.42 6.28 -6.59
N GLN A 12 -7.22 5.80 -7.82
CA GLN A 12 -8.23 5.00 -8.54
C GLN A 12 -8.53 3.67 -7.84
N ILE A 13 -7.49 2.97 -7.37
CA ILE A 13 -7.63 1.71 -6.63
C ILE A 13 -8.40 1.93 -5.33
N ILE A 14 -8.04 2.95 -4.55
CA ILE A 14 -8.72 3.26 -3.29
C ILE A 14 -10.19 3.60 -3.54
N ALA A 15 -10.48 4.42 -4.56
CA ALA A 15 -11.86 4.75 -4.93
C ALA A 15 -12.66 3.51 -5.36
N ALA A 16 -12.06 2.61 -6.12
CA ALA A 16 -12.69 1.36 -6.53
C ALA A 16 -12.95 0.42 -5.34
N ASN A 17 -11.98 0.27 -4.44
CA ASN A 17 -12.15 -0.52 -3.22
C ASN A 17 -13.25 0.08 -2.34
N GLN A 18 -13.28 1.41 -2.15
CA GLN A 18 -14.32 2.08 -1.39
C GLN A 18 -15.72 1.89 -2.01
N ALA A 19 -15.84 2.02 -3.34
CA ALA A 19 -17.09 1.79 -4.06
C ALA A 19 -17.60 0.34 -3.92
N ASN A 20 -16.68 -0.63 -3.83
CA ASN A 20 -16.98 -2.05 -3.62
C ASN A 20 -17.08 -2.44 -2.14
N GLY A 21 -17.11 -1.48 -1.21
CA GLY A 21 -17.20 -1.76 0.23
C GLY A 21 -15.98 -2.52 0.78
N PHE A 22 -14.81 -2.35 0.14
CA PHE A 22 -13.56 -3.03 0.45
C PHE A 22 -13.67 -4.56 0.37
N ALA A 23 -14.51 -5.07 -0.55
CA ALA A 23 -14.68 -6.51 -0.77
C ALA A 23 -13.34 -7.23 -0.95
N GLY A 24 -13.09 -8.24 -0.10
CA GLY A 24 -11.84 -9.00 -0.10
C GLY A 24 -10.72 -8.41 0.78
N ILE A 25 -10.93 -7.26 1.43
CA ILE A 25 -9.97 -6.66 2.36
C ILE A 25 -10.50 -6.76 3.80
N ASP A 26 -9.77 -7.46 4.67
CA ASP A 26 -10.14 -7.59 6.08
C ASP A 26 -9.86 -6.29 6.87
N ARG A 27 -10.86 -5.39 6.92
CA ARG A 27 -10.79 -4.13 7.67
C ARG A 27 -11.27 -4.26 9.11
N SER A 28 -11.41 -5.48 9.64
CA SER A 28 -11.74 -5.64 11.05
C SER A 28 -10.60 -5.06 11.92
N PRO A 29 -10.89 -4.56 13.13
CA PRO A 29 -9.86 -4.08 14.04
C PRO A 29 -8.75 -5.11 14.30
N ALA A 30 -9.12 -6.41 14.33
CA ALA A 30 -8.16 -7.51 14.46
C ALA A 30 -7.31 -7.69 13.20
N GLY A 31 -7.91 -7.61 12.00
CA GLY A 31 -7.20 -7.69 10.73
C GLY A 31 -6.20 -6.55 10.52
N ILE A 32 -6.60 -5.33 10.89
CA ILE A 32 -5.73 -4.14 10.87
C ILE A 32 -4.60 -4.28 11.90
N ALA A 33 -4.90 -4.70 13.13
CA ALA A 33 -3.89 -4.93 14.17
C ALA A 33 -2.87 -6.00 13.75
N GLN A 34 -3.33 -7.11 13.14
CA GLN A 34 -2.46 -8.17 12.64
C GLN A 34 -1.55 -7.68 11.50
N ARG A 35 -2.02 -6.76 10.66
CA ARG A 35 -1.16 -6.13 9.63
C ARG A 35 -0.13 -5.20 10.25
N HIS A 36 -0.53 -4.35 11.18
CA HIS A 36 0.40 -3.51 11.93
C HIS A 36 1.49 -4.35 12.62
N GLU A 37 1.12 -5.48 13.22
CA GLU A 37 2.07 -6.37 13.90
C GLU A 37 3.01 -7.07 12.91
N ARG A 38 2.48 -7.56 11.78
CA ARG A 38 3.29 -8.14 10.69
C ARG A 38 4.28 -7.14 10.11
N MET A 39 3.87 -5.88 9.93
CA MET A 39 4.73 -4.84 9.38
C MET A 39 5.76 -4.36 10.41
N LYS A 40 5.40 -4.25 11.70
CA LYS A 40 6.37 -4.01 12.79
C LYS A 40 7.45 -5.10 12.88
N MET A 41 7.11 -6.36 12.62
CA MET A 41 8.09 -7.44 12.52
C MET A 41 8.97 -7.37 11.26
N GLY A 42 8.44 -6.80 10.17
CA GLY A 42 9.17 -6.56 8.92
C GLY A 42 10.07 -5.32 8.93
N SER A 43 9.71 -4.29 9.71
CA SER A 43 10.47 -3.05 9.95
C SER A 43 11.67 -3.29 10.88
N SER A 44 12.54 -4.24 10.53
CA SER A 44 13.92 -4.21 10.99
C SER A 44 14.65 -2.99 10.38
N PRO A 45 15.76 -2.51 10.96
CA PRO A 45 16.57 -1.41 10.40
C PRO A 45 17.15 -1.67 8.99
N ASN A 46 16.85 -2.83 8.39
CA ASN A 46 17.15 -3.20 7.01
C ASN A 46 15.87 -3.37 6.16
N SER A 47 14.74 -2.79 6.58
CA SER A 47 13.50 -2.84 5.80
C SER A 47 13.79 -2.34 4.40
N ARG A 48 13.41 -3.14 3.39
CA ARG A 48 13.54 -2.75 1.97
C ARG A 48 12.77 -1.46 1.65
N PHE A 49 11.84 -1.11 2.53
CA PHE A 49 11.22 0.21 2.66
C PHE A 49 12.07 1.01 3.66
N GLY A 50 13.21 1.54 3.18
CA GLY A 50 14.25 2.11 4.03
C GLY A 50 13.76 3.27 4.92
N ASP A 51 14.57 3.61 5.92
CA ASP A 51 14.49 4.72 6.89
C ASP A 51 14.14 6.11 6.30
N LYS A 52 12.99 6.27 5.67
CA LYS A 52 12.58 7.53 5.04
C LYS A 52 11.09 7.73 5.23
N ASP A 53 10.78 8.55 6.22
CA ASP A 53 9.44 9.03 6.59
C ASP A 53 8.67 9.77 5.47
N GLU A 54 9.20 9.91 4.24
CA GLU A 54 8.52 10.67 3.19
C GLU A 54 8.69 10.03 1.80
N GLY A 55 7.60 9.46 1.27
CA GLY A 55 7.55 8.94 -0.09
C GLY A 55 6.33 8.06 -0.36
N ILE A 56 5.99 7.88 -1.64
CA ILE A 56 4.85 7.06 -2.09
C ILE A 56 4.95 5.58 -1.62
N GLY A 57 6.15 5.07 -1.37
CA GLY A 57 6.36 3.73 -0.82
C GLY A 57 5.82 3.60 0.61
N SER A 58 6.07 4.61 1.45
CA SER A 58 5.54 4.69 2.82
C SER A 58 4.03 4.95 2.83
N ASP A 59 3.54 5.78 1.89
CA ASP A 59 2.09 6.00 1.70
C ASP A 59 1.36 4.69 1.36
N LEU A 60 1.92 3.90 0.43
CA LEU A 60 1.37 2.60 0.03
C LEU A 60 1.34 1.61 1.19
N GLU A 61 2.43 1.57 1.96
CA GLU A 61 2.54 0.71 3.13
C GLU A 61 1.42 1.01 4.16
N GLN A 62 1.20 2.30 4.46
CA GLN A 62 0.13 2.72 5.34
C GLN A 62 -1.26 2.33 4.81
N HIS A 63 -1.51 2.51 3.53
CA HIS A 63 -2.79 2.12 2.94
C HIS A 63 -3.03 0.60 2.96
N VAL A 64 -1.98 -0.22 2.81
CA VAL A 64 -2.11 -1.69 2.97
C VAL A 64 -2.43 -2.05 4.42
N ILE A 65 -1.80 -1.38 5.37
CA ILE A 65 -2.01 -1.58 6.81
C ILE A 65 -3.45 -1.19 7.21
N ASN A 66 -3.91 -0.02 6.76
CA ASN A 66 -5.26 0.49 7.01
C ASN A 66 -6.35 -0.28 6.25
N GLY A 67 -5.94 -1.18 5.33
CA GLY A 67 -6.85 -1.97 4.52
C GLY A 67 -7.58 -1.14 3.47
N ASP A 68 -6.96 -0.07 2.97
CA ASP A 68 -7.48 0.70 1.85
C ASP A 68 -7.14 0.03 0.51
N LEU A 69 -6.07 -0.77 0.47
CA LEU A 69 -5.75 -1.69 -0.63
C LEU A 69 -5.08 -2.98 -0.15
N THR A 70 -4.98 -3.94 -1.06
CA THR A 70 -4.28 -5.22 -0.85
C THR A 70 -2.78 -5.11 -1.14
N SER A 71 -1.99 -6.07 -0.66
CA SER A 71 -0.55 -6.12 -0.97
C SER A 71 -0.28 -6.22 -2.47
N ASP A 72 -1.10 -6.97 -3.22
CA ASP A 72 -0.95 -7.11 -4.67
C ASP A 72 -1.20 -5.78 -5.38
N GLN A 73 -2.26 -5.06 -5.00
CA GLN A 73 -2.54 -3.71 -5.50
C GLN A 73 -1.40 -2.72 -5.17
N ALA A 74 -0.75 -2.87 -4.02
CA ALA A 74 0.40 -2.04 -3.67
C ALA A 74 1.61 -2.33 -4.58
N VAL A 75 1.83 -3.61 -4.91
CA VAL A 75 2.87 -4.02 -5.86
C VAL A 75 2.61 -3.42 -7.24
N ASP A 76 1.36 -3.40 -7.72
CA ASP A 76 1.02 -2.78 -9.00
C ASP A 76 1.39 -1.29 -9.05
N VAL A 77 1.10 -0.54 -7.97
CA VAL A 77 1.48 0.87 -7.87
C VAL A 77 3.01 1.03 -7.84
N LEU A 78 3.73 0.15 -7.12
CA LEU A 78 5.19 0.16 -7.10
C LEU A 78 5.78 -0.17 -8.49
N MET A 79 5.21 -1.12 -9.23
CA MET A 79 5.67 -1.43 -10.58
C MET A 79 5.54 -0.21 -11.49
N VAL A 80 4.45 0.56 -11.38
CA VAL A 80 4.28 1.79 -12.16
C VAL A 80 5.26 2.88 -11.72
N LEU A 81 5.50 3.02 -10.41
CA LEU A 81 6.47 3.97 -9.87
C LEU A 81 7.87 3.76 -10.45
N TYR A 82 8.28 2.49 -10.58
CA TYR A 82 9.59 2.12 -11.13
C TYR A 82 9.61 1.98 -12.66
N GLY A 83 8.48 2.23 -13.34
CA GLY A 83 8.37 2.06 -14.80
C GLY A 83 8.47 0.61 -15.27
N LEU A 84 8.19 -0.34 -14.38
CA LEU A 84 8.20 -1.79 -14.64
C LEU A 84 6.81 -2.31 -15.07
N GLY A 85 5.75 -1.52 -14.85
CA GLY A 85 4.41 -1.78 -15.36
C GLY A 85 4.19 -1.12 -16.72
N GLY A 86 4.24 -1.92 -17.79
CA GLY A 86 3.97 -1.53 -19.17
C GLY A 86 2.78 -2.31 -19.74
#